data_AF-A0A927AQZ8-F1
#
_entry.id   AF-A0A927AQZ8-F1
#
_cell.length_a   1.000
_cell.length_b   1.000
_cell.length_c   1.000
_cell.angle_alpha   90.00
_cell.angle_beta   90.00
_cell.angle_gamma   90.00
#
_symmetry.space_group_name_H-M   'P 1'
#
loop_
_entity.id
_entity.type
_entity.pdbx_description
1 polymer ?
#
loop_
_entity_poly.entity_id
_entity_poly.type
_entity_poly.pdbx_seq_one_letter_code
_entity_poly.pdbx_strand_id
1 'polypeptide(L)'
;GNVADNNKNLLPELLADLQGHCFGDCGYLTSLFADFYARGLQLVTKLRGRMKNTLMPLGNKLNLRKRGLIESVNDLLTSVFDAEHTRHRSAINGQLNVLGGLIAYCFYDDKPSIVVPVHKRLYP
;
A
#
# COMPACT_ATOMS: atom_id res chain seq x y z
N GLY A 1 -5.18 -12.56 12.76
CA GLY A 1 -6.38 -12.48 11.89
C GLY A 1 -6.57 -13.82 11.20
N ASN A 2 -7.82 -14.26 11.02
CA ASN A 2 -8.14 -15.60 10.48
C ASN A 2 -8.73 -15.54 9.05
N VAL A 3 -8.55 -14.42 8.35
CA VAL A 3 -9.08 -14.15 7.01
C VAL A 3 -7.91 -13.88 6.07
N ALA A 4 -7.90 -14.53 4.91
CA ALA A 4 -6.88 -14.32 3.89
C ALA A 4 -7.10 -13.01 3.14
N ASP A 5 -6.03 -12.27 2.88
CA ASP A 5 -6.08 -10.97 2.18
C ASP A 5 -6.59 -11.08 0.73
N ASN A 6 -6.50 -12.26 0.12
CA ASN A 6 -7.00 -12.54 -1.22
C ASN A 6 -8.47 -12.98 -1.26
N ASN A 7 -9.27 -12.59 -0.27
CA ASN A 7 -10.69 -12.95 -0.20
C ASN A 7 -11.44 -12.48 -1.45
N LYS A 8 -11.95 -13.45 -2.20
CA LYS A 8 -12.61 -13.22 -3.49
C LYS A 8 -13.97 -12.52 -3.37
N ASN A 9 -14.57 -12.50 -2.18
CA ASN A 9 -15.84 -11.82 -1.95
C ASN A 9 -15.61 -10.37 -1.54
N LEU A 10 -14.58 -10.11 -0.73
CA LEU A 10 -14.30 -8.77 -0.20
C LEU A 10 -13.54 -7.88 -1.18
N LEU A 11 -12.57 -8.41 -1.92
CA LEU A 11 -11.75 -7.59 -2.82
C LEU A 11 -12.57 -6.92 -3.94
N PRO A 12 -13.56 -7.58 -4.58
CA PRO A 12 -14.38 -6.92 -5.59
C PRO A 12 -15.19 -5.74 -5.07
N GLU A 13 -15.64 -5.80 -3.81
CA GLU A 13 -16.40 -4.75 -3.14
C GLU A 13 -15.48 -3.61 -2.71
N LEU A 14 -14.35 -3.93 -2.07
CA LEU A 14 -13.38 -2.95 -1.59
C LEU A 14 -12.76 -2.13 -2.74
N LEU A 15 -12.52 -2.78 -3.88
CA LEU A 15 -11.87 -2.18 -5.04
C LEU A 15 -12.87 -1.76 -6.13
N ALA A 16 -14.17 -1.72 -5.81
CA ALA A 16 -15.22 -1.62 -6.83
C ALA A 16 -15.11 -0.35 -7.68
N ASP A 17 -14.86 0.78 -7.01
CA ASP A 17 -14.87 2.11 -7.61
C ASP A 17 -13.46 2.66 -7.90
N LEU A 18 -12.44 1.80 -7.80
CA LEU A 18 -11.05 2.18 -8.01
C LEU A 18 -10.60 1.88 -9.44
N GLN A 19 -9.79 2.78 -9.99
CA GLN A 19 -9.13 2.64 -11.28
C GLN A 19 -7.64 3.01 -11.17
N GLY A 20 -6.84 2.56 -12.13
CA GLY A 20 -5.40 2.84 -12.17
C GLY A 20 -4.57 1.71 -11.58
N HIS A 21 -3.56 2.05 -10.75
CA HIS A 21 -2.60 1.07 -10.23
C HIS A 21 -2.79 0.85 -8.72
N CYS A 22 -3.07 -0.38 -8.32
CA CYS A 22 -3.17 -0.76 -6.91
C CYS A 22 -1.93 -1.56 -6.49
N PHE A 23 -1.06 -0.97 -5.67
CA PHE A 23 0.18 -1.62 -5.22
C PHE A 23 -0.06 -2.42 -3.94
N GLY A 24 0.05 -3.74 -4.02
CA GLY A 24 -0.25 -4.65 -2.90
C GLY A 24 0.88 -5.63 -2.62
N ASP A 25 0.77 -6.34 -1.50
CA ASP A 25 1.66 -7.45 -1.17
C ASP A 25 1.32 -8.74 -1.93
N CYS A 26 2.25 -9.70 -1.93
CA CYS A 26 2.05 -11.06 -2.44
C CYS A 26 0.81 -11.75 -1.85
N GLY A 27 0.34 -11.32 -0.67
CA GLY A 27 -0.91 -11.78 -0.05
C GLY A 27 -2.16 -11.45 -0.87
N TYR A 28 -2.17 -10.31 -1.59
CA TYR A 28 -3.31 -9.85 -2.41
C TYR A 28 -3.38 -10.51 -3.79
N LEU A 29 -2.40 -11.37 -4.12
CA LEU A 29 -2.40 -12.10 -5.37
C LEU A 29 -3.62 -13.03 -5.42
N THR A 30 -4.51 -12.78 -6.39
CA THR A 30 -5.79 -13.47 -6.54
C THR A 30 -6.07 -13.83 -8.00
N SER A 31 -6.96 -14.80 -8.22
CA SER A 31 -7.43 -15.16 -9.57
C SER A 31 -8.22 -14.04 -10.25
N LEU A 32 -8.73 -13.07 -9.48
CA LEU A 32 -9.50 -11.91 -9.96
C LEU A 32 -8.66 -10.83 -10.66
N PHE A 33 -7.35 -11.05 -10.81
CA PHE A 33 -6.45 -10.10 -11.45
C PHE A 33 -6.94 -9.68 -12.84
N ALA A 34 -7.38 -10.64 -13.65
CA ALA A 34 -7.87 -10.36 -15.01
C ALA A 34 -9.16 -9.52 -14.98
N ASP A 35 -10.05 -9.79 -14.04
CA ASP A 35 -11.32 -9.06 -13.87
C ASP A 35 -11.06 -7.61 -13.45
N PHE A 36 -10.17 -7.39 -12.48
CA PHE A 36 -9.77 -6.03 -12.08
C PHE A 36 -9.09 -5.29 -13.24
N TYR A 37 -8.20 -5.96 -13.97
CA TYR A 37 -7.52 -5.36 -15.11
C TYR A 37 -8.51 -4.95 -16.21
N ALA A 38 -9.51 -5.78 -16.51
CA ALA A 38 -10.57 -5.47 -17.47
C ALA A 38 -11.41 -4.25 -17.05
N ARG A 39 -11.54 -4.01 -15.73
CA ARG A 39 -12.22 -2.83 -15.16
C ARG A 39 -11.33 -1.57 -15.10
N GLY A 40 -10.09 -1.65 -15.58
CA GLY A 40 -9.13 -0.54 -15.53
C GLY A 40 -8.35 -0.43 -14.23
N LEU A 41 -8.37 -1.46 -13.37
CA LEU A 41 -7.58 -1.53 -12.14
C LEU A 41 -6.46 -2.57 -12.28
N GLN A 42 -5.24 -2.10 -12.46
CA GLN A 42 -4.06 -2.95 -12.47
C GLN A 42 -3.56 -3.19 -11.04
N LEU A 43 -3.76 -4.41 -10.54
CA LEU A 43 -3.12 -4.85 -9.31
C LEU A 43 -1.62 -5.06 -9.57
N VAL A 44 -0.75 -4.44 -8.79
CA VAL A 44 0.71 -4.54 -8.92
C VAL A 44 1.25 -5.14 -7.63
N THR A 45 1.73 -6.38 -7.70
CA THR A 45 2.31 -7.09 -6.55
C THR A 45 3.71 -7.60 -6.88
N LYS A 46 4.48 -7.98 -5.86
CA LYS A 46 5.66 -8.83 -6.06
C LYS A 46 5.19 -10.21 -6.59
N LEU A 47 6.02 -10.84 -7.41
CA LEU A 47 5.78 -12.20 -7.89
C LEU A 47 6.24 -13.21 -6.83
N ARG A 48 5.48 -14.29 -6.63
CA ARG A 48 5.91 -15.41 -5.78
C ARG A 48 6.97 -16.23 -6.51
N GLY A 49 7.93 -16.82 -5.78
CA GLY A 49 9.05 -17.54 -6.38
C GLY A 49 8.69 -18.72 -7.29
N ARG A 50 7.49 -19.31 -7.14
CA ARG A 50 6.98 -20.41 -8.01
C ARG A 50 6.17 -19.92 -9.22
N MET A 51 5.94 -18.62 -9.37
CA MET A 51 5.19 -18.08 -10.50
C MET A 51 6.08 -17.88 -11.71
N LYS A 52 5.49 -18.02 -12.90
CA LYS A 52 6.15 -17.59 -14.13
C LYS A 52 6.46 -16.10 -14.04
N ASN A 53 7.69 -15.73 -14.35
CA ASN A 53 8.08 -14.34 -14.34
C ASN A 53 7.37 -13.59 -15.47
N THR A 54 6.67 -12.53 -15.14
CA THR A 54 5.99 -11.67 -16.10
C THR A 54 6.73 -10.35 -16.18
N LEU A 55 6.87 -9.80 -17.39
CA LEU A 55 7.46 -8.48 -17.58
C LEU A 55 6.59 -7.43 -16.87
N MET A 56 7.21 -6.61 -16.03
CA MET A 56 6.58 -5.51 -15.31
C MET A 56 7.25 -4.19 -15.75
N PRO A 57 6.48 -3.13 -16.02
CA PRO A 57 7.05 -1.81 -16.30
C PRO A 57 8.01 -1.35 -15.19
N LEU A 58 9.10 -0.68 -15.58
CA LEU A 58 10.11 -0.18 -14.64
C LEU A 58 9.51 0.76 -13.57
N GLY A 59 8.56 1.61 -13.95
CA GLY A 59 7.86 2.49 -13.02
C GLY A 59 7.10 1.73 -11.92
N ASN A 60 6.36 0.70 -12.31
CA ASN A 60 5.64 -0.17 -11.37
C ASN A 60 6.59 -0.92 -10.44
N LYS A 61 7.72 -1.39 -10.97
CA LYS A 61 8.78 -2.03 -10.18
C LYS A 61 9.43 -1.07 -9.19
N LEU A 62 9.64 0.19 -9.57
CA LEU A 62 10.18 1.22 -8.69
C LEU A 62 9.18 1.60 -7.58
N ASN A 63 7.90 1.75 -7.91
CA ASN A 63 6.85 2.03 -6.93
C ASN A 63 6.70 0.89 -5.91
N LEU A 64 6.80 -0.37 -6.36
CA LEU A 64 6.86 -1.52 -5.43
C LEU A 64 8.04 -1.46 -4.46
N ARG A 65 9.20 -0.93 -4.89
CA ARG A 65 10.36 -0.74 -4.00
C ARG A 65 10.17 0.40 -3.01
N LYS A 66 9.37 1.42 -3.37
CA LYS A 66 9.03 2.55 -2.51
C LYS A 66 7.95 2.23 -1.46
N ARG A 67 7.31 1.06 -1.51
CA ARG A 67 6.29 0.65 -0.55
C ARG A 67 6.73 0.70 0.91
N GLY A 68 8.01 0.44 1.19
CA GLY A 68 8.54 0.54 2.56
C GLY A 68 8.36 1.93 3.17
N LEU A 69 8.38 3.00 2.37
CA LEU A 69 8.08 4.35 2.86
C LEU A 69 6.62 4.49 3.28
N ILE A 70 5.69 3.94 2.49
CA ILE A 70 4.25 3.96 2.81
C ILE A 70 3.99 3.18 4.09
N GLU A 71 4.62 2.02 4.25
CA GLU A 71 4.56 1.22 5.47
C GLU A 71 5.08 2.01 6.67
N SER A 72 6.24 2.67 6.56
CA SER A 72 6.77 3.53 7.63
C SER A 72 5.85 4.72 7.97
N VAL A 73 5.21 5.35 6.97
CA VAL A 73 4.24 6.43 7.22
C VAL A 73 3.03 5.88 7.97
N ASN A 74 2.50 4.72 7.56
CA ASN A 74 1.39 4.09 8.25
C ASN A 74 1.77 3.72 9.69
N ASP A 75 2.94 3.14 9.91
CA ASP A 75 3.45 2.80 11.23
C ASP A 75 3.57 4.05 12.13
N LEU A 76 4.02 5.20 11.59
CA LEU A 76 4.03 6.46 12.34
C LEU A 76 2.62 6.95 12.67
N LEU A 77 1.69 6.90 11.70
CA LEU A 77 0.30 7.31 11.92
C LEU A 77 -0.37 6.49 13.03
N THR A 78 -0.11 5.19 13.09
CA THR A 78 -0.70 4.31 14.10
C THR A 78 0.01 4.41 15.45
N SER A 79 1.34 4.47 15.48
CA SER A 79 2.13 4.44 16.72
C SER A 79 2.34 5.81 17.38
N VAL A 80 2.59 6.86 16.59
CA VAL A 80 2.92 8.21 17.09
C VAL A 80 1.69 9.11 17.12
N PHE A 81 0.84 9.01 16.10
CA PHE A 81 -0.35 9.87 15.96
C PHE A 81 -1.66 9.19 16.38
N ASP A 82 -1.56 7.99 16.98
CA ASP A 82 -2.69 7.29 17.60
C ASP A 82 -3.87 7.07 16.63
N ALA A 83 -3.63 6.96 15.32
CA ALA A 83 -4.69 6.85 14.31
C ALA A 83 -5.57 5.59 14.49
N GLU A 84 -5.00 4.52 15.08
CA GLU A 84 -5.67 3.24 15.35
C GLU A 84 -6.16 3.11 16.81
N HIS A 85 -6.46 4.23 17.47
CA HIS A 85 -6.87 4.22 18.87
C HIS A 85 -8.08 3.29 19.11
N THR A 86 -7.90 2.27 19.95
CA THR A 86 -8.92 1.22 20.19
C THR A 86 -10.20 1.72 20.87
N ARG A 87 -10.23 2.96 21.37
CA ARG A 87 -11.34 3.53 22.17
C ARG A 87 -12.17 4.58 21.42
N HIS A 88 -12.37 4.41 20.12
CA HIS A 88 -13.35 5.22 19.40
C HIS A 88 -14.78 4.86 19.86
N ARG A 89 -15.39 5.72 20.69
CA ARG A 89 -16.78 5.55 21.15
C ARG A 89 -17.82 5.82 20.05
N SER A 90 -17.39 6.36 18.90
CA SER A 90 -18.23 6.59 17.71
C SER A 90 -17.36 6.56 16.45
N ALA A 91 -17.97 6.23 15.30
CA ALA A 91 -17.28 6.23 14.00
C ALA A 91 -16.81 7.64 13.60
N ILE A 92 -17.60 8.67 13.91
CA ILE A 92 -17.25 10.08 13.66
C ILE A 92 -16.00 10.48 14.44
N ASN A 93 -15.90 10.09 15.72
CA ASN A 93 -14.72 10.39 16.53
C ASN A 93 -13.48 9.66 15.99
N GLY A 94 -13.65 8.43 15.46
CA GLY A 94 -12.59 7.73 14.75
C GLY A 94 -12.08 8.50 13.54
N GLN A 95 -12.99 8.95 12.67
CA GLN A 95 -12.63 9.75 11.48
C GLN A 95 -11.91 11.05 11.86
N LEU A 96 -12.40 11.77 12.87
CA LEU A 96 -11.77 12.99 13.36
C LEU A 96 -10.38 12.74 13.95
N ASN A 97 -10.19 11.62 14.65
CA ASN A 97 -8.88 11.26 15.17
C ASN A 97 -7.88 10.94 14.05
N VAL A 98 -8.30 10.19 13.02
CA VAL A 98 -7.47 9.93 11.83
C VAL A 98 -7.12 11.25 11.13
N LEU A 99 -8.09 12.14 10.93
CA LEU A 99 -7.84 13.47 10.35
C LEU A 99 -6.87 14.30 11.21
N GLY A 100 -7.04 14.28 12.53
CA GLY A 100 -6.13 14.93 13.47
C GLY A 100 -4.71 14.39 13.38
N GLY A 101 -4.55 13.07 13.29
CA GLY A 101 -3.25 12.42 13.11
C GLY A 101 -2.58 12.78 11.78
N LEU A 102 -3.36 12.88 10.69
CA LEU A 102 -2.86 13.36 9.39
C LEU A 102 -2.40 14.82 9.45
N ILE A 103 -3.16 15.70 10.10
CA ILE A 103 -2.79 17.10 10.29
C ILE A 103 -1.51 17.19 11.13
N ALA A 104 -1.42 16.44 12.23
CA ALA A 104 -0.23 16.40 13.08
C ALA A 104 1.01 15.90 12.31
N TYR A 105 0.84 14.88 11.46
CA TYR A 105 1.90 14.39 10.57
C TYR A 105 2.40 15.46 9.58
N CYS A 106 1.55 16.38 9.12
CA CYS A 106 2.00 17.48 8.26
C CYS A 106 3.06 18.36 8.94
N PHE A 107 2.93 18.58 10.25
CA PHE A 107 3.84 19.38 11.08
C PHE A 107 4.97 18.56 11.73
N TYR A 108 5.07 17.27 11.43
CA TYR A 108 6.12 16.40 11.96
C TYR A 108 7.43 16.61 11.19
N ASP A 109 8.52 16.89 11.89
CA ASP A 109 9.81 17.22 11.27
C ASP A 109 10.52 15.97 10.69
N ASP A 110 10.46 14.83 11.38
CA ASP A 110 11.22 13.62 11.04
C ASP A 110 10.50 12.70 10.05
N LYS A 111 10.15 13.22 8.88
CA LYS A 111 9.41 12.45 7.87
C LYS A 111 10.24 11.28 7.33
N PRO A 112 9.65 10.07 7.21
CA PRO A 112 10.35 8.92 6.66
C PRO A 112 10.75 9.19 5.21
N SER A 113 12.00 8.90 4.88
CA SER A 113 12.54 9.06 3.55
C SER A 113 13.32 7.82 3.13
N ILE A 114 13.29 7.50 1.84
CA ILE A 114 14.11 6.44 1.27
C ILE A 114 15.35 7.10 0.66
N VAL A 115 16.52 6.76 1.18
CA VAL A 115 17.79 7.03 0.50
C VAL A 115 17.91 6.02 -0.64
N VAL A 116 17.67 6.47 -1.88
CA VAL A 116 17.94 5.65 -3.05
C VAL A 116 19.43 5.77 -3.34
N PRO A 117 20.23 4.69 -3.20
CA PRO A 117 21.63 4.77 -3.56
C PRO A 117 21.73 5.09 -5.04
N VAL A 118 22.26 6.27 -5.36
CA VAL A 118 22.61 6.62 -6.74
C VAL A 118 23.63 5.59 -7.18
N HIS A 119 23.31 4.83 -8.22
CA HIS A 119 24.25 3.89 -8.81
C HIS A 119 25.47 4.69 -9.24
N LYS A 120 26.58 4.61 -8.48
CA LYS A 120 27.88 5.10 -8.96
C LYS A 120 28.08 4.40 -10.30
N ARG A 121 28.17 5.17 -11.40
CA ARG A 121 28.53 4.59 -12.70
C ARG A 121 29.88 3.91 -12.49
N LEU A 122 29.86 2.59 -12.41
CA LEU A 122 31.05 1.76 -12.39
C LEU A 122 31.52 1.59 -13.83
N TYR A 123 31.91 2.67 -14.52
CA TYR A 123 32.84 2.63 -15.66
C TYR A 123 33.43 4.05 -15.85
N PRO A 124 34.73 4.16 -16.18
CA PRO A 124 35.46 5.42 -16.30
C PRO A 124 34.93 6.33 -17.40
#